data_AF-A0A6B3HFA2-F1
#
_entry.id   AF-A0A6B3HFA2-F1
#
_cell.length_a   1.000
_cell.length_b   1.000
_cell.length_c   1.000
_cell.angle_alpha   90.00
_cell.angle_beta   90.00
_cell.angle_gamma   90.00
#
_symmetry.space_group_name_H-M   'P 1'
#
loop_
_entity.id
_entity.type
_entity.pdbx_description
1 polymer ?
#
loop_
_entity_poly.entity_id
_entity_poly.type
_entity_poly.pdbx_seq_one_letter_code
_entity_poly.pdbx_strand_id
1 'polypeptide(L)' 'QVGPHLWVANMVGQRGMRTGSKGVPVRYEAIDKALGAVAARAGELGASVHMPRIGCGLAGGTWSRVEPIVQGRLAG' A
#
# COMPACT_ATOMS: atom_id res chain seq x y z
N GLN A 1 3.47 7.73 14.93
CA GLN A 1 2.54 7.10 15.89
C GLN A 1 1.33 8.00 16.04
N VAL A 2 0.12 7.45 15.99
CA VAL A 2 -1.14 8.22 16.15
C VAL A 2 -1.87 7.91 17.46
N GLY A 3 -1.42 6.88 18.18
CA GLY A 3 -1.83 6.54 19.54
C GLY A 3 -0.88 5.50 20.14
N PRO A 4 -0.98 5.16 21.44
CA PRO A 4 -0.05 4.26 22.12
C PRO A 4 0.13 2.90 21.43
N HIS A 5 -0.91 2.42 20.73
CA HIS A 5 -0.91 1.13 20.02
C HIS A 5 -1.30 1.25 18.54
N LEU A 6 -1.30 2.47 17.97
CA LEU A 6 -1.77 2.71 16.61
C LEU A 6 -0.78 3.54 15.79
N TRP A 7 -0.54 3.07 14.57
CA TRP A 7 0.31 3.72 13.57
C TRP A 7 -0.44 3.88 12.25
N VAL A 8 -0.11 4.95 11.53
CA VAL A 8 -0.55 5.17 10.15
C VAL A 8 0.69 5.10 9.27
N ALA A 9 0.67 4.22 8.27
CA ALA A 9 1.69 4.11 7.26
C ALA A 9 1.28 4.90 6.00
N ASN A 10 1.85 6.09 5.82
CA ASN A 10 1.62 6.90 4.63
C ASN A 10 2.49 6.38 3.47
N MET A 11 1.93 5.50 2.65
CA MET A 11 2.65 4.90 1.52
C MET A 11 2.57 5.77 0.27
N VAL A 12 3.73 6.07 -0.33
CA VAL A 12 3.81 6.78 -1.61
C VAL A 12 3.72 5.77 -2.76
N GLY A 13 2.49 5.33 -3.06
CA GLY A 13 2.20 4.31 -4.08
C GLY A 13 1.69 4.85 -5.42
N GLN A 14 1.60 6.17 -5.59
CA GLN A 14 1.08 6.81 -6.80
C GLN A 14 1.88 8.05 -7.21
N ARG A 15 1.86 8.36 -8.51
CA ARG A 15 2.42 9.60 -9.08
C ARG A 15 1.31 10.41 -9.73
N GLY A 16 1.01 11.57 -9.14
CA GLY A 16 -0.14 12.40 -9.52
C GLY A 16 -1.41 12.02 -8.77
N MET A 17 -2.54 12.64 -9.13
CA MET A 17 -3.81 12.49 -8.40
C MET A 17 -4.93 11.83 -9.21
N ARG A 18 -4.97 12.06 -10.52
CA ARG A 18 -6.02 11.54 -11.42
C ARG A 18 -5.39 11.01 -12.71
N THR A 19 -6.09 10.09 -13.36
CA THR A 19 -5.75 9.64 -14.71
C THR A 19 -5.74 10.84 -15.67
N GLY A 20 -4.72 10.89 -16.52
CA GLY A 20 -4.59 11.91 -17.56
C GLY A 20 -3.66 11.43 -18.67
N SER A 21 -3.12 12.35 -19.46
CA SER A 21 -2.26 12.04 -20.60
C SER A 21 -0.99 11.25 -20.25
N LYS A 22 -0.58 11.23 -18.97
CA LYS A 22 0.57 10.47 -18.45
C LYS A 22 0.20 9.07 -17.92
N GLY A 23 -1.03 8.62 -18.18
CA GLY A 23 -1.55 7.32 -17.72
C GLY A 23 -2.14 7.37 -16.31
N VAL A 24 -2.40 6.18 -15.77
CA VAL A 24 -2.98 6.00 -14.43
C VAL A 24 -1.97 6.36 -13.33
N PRO A 25 -2.40 6.98 -12.20
CA PRO A 25 -1.48 7.37 -11.12
C PRO A 25 -0.82 6.22 -10.36
N VAL A 26 -1.45 5.04 -10.28
CA VAL A 26 -0.94 3.90 -9.49
C VAL A 26 0.47 3.46 -9.92
N ARG A 27 1.33 3.10 -8.97
CA ARG A 27 2.67 2.56 -9.22
C ARG A 27 2.84 1.29 -8.39
N TYR A 28 2.58 0.14 -9.01
CA TYR A 28 2.61 -1.17 -8.33
C TYR A 28 3.96 -1.47 -7.65
N GLU A 29 5.08 -1.17 -8.31
CA GLU A 29 6.42 -1.31 -7.72
C GLU A 29 6.62 -0.45 -6.47
N ALA A 30 6.04 0.76 -6.45
CA ALA A 30 6.12 1.64 -5.29
C ALA A 30 5.24 1.14 -4.14
N ILE A 31 4.06 0.59 -4.46
CA ILE A 31 3.20 -0.09 -3.48
C ILE A 31 3.92 -1.29 -2.88
N ASP A 32 4.53 -2.14 -3.71
CA ASP A 32 5.29 -3.32 -3.27
C ASP A 32 6.42 -2.94 -2.31
N LYS A 33 7.27 -1.99 -2.70
CA LYS A 33 8.37 -1.51 -1.86
C LYS A 33 7.88 -0.91 -0.55
N ALA A 34 6.80 -0.13 -0.58
CA ALA A 34 6.23 0.47 0.63
C ALA A 34 5.63 -0.59 1.56
N LEU A 35 4.93 -1.59 1.02
CA LEU A 35 4.39 -2.71 1.79
C LEU A 35 5.49 -3.56 2.41
N GLY A 36 6.64 -3.74 1.75
CA GLY A 36 7.80 -4.38 2.34
C GLY A 36 8.32 -3.66 3.60
N ALA A 37 8.37 -2.32 3.57
CA ALA A 37 8.73 -1.53 4.74
C ALA A 37 7.67 -1.60 5.86
N VAL A 38 6.39 -1.64 5.49
CA VAL A 38 5.29 -1.85 6.45
C VAL A 38 5.37 -3.23 7.10
N ALA A 39 5.67 -4.29 6.33
CA ALA A 39 5.81 -5.65 6.83
C ALA A 39 6.91 -5.77 7.88
N ALA A 40 8.10 -5.23 7.58
CA ALA A 40 9.22 -5.19 8.52
C ALA A 40 8.83 -4.50 9.82
N ARG A 41 8.22 -3.31 9.73
CA ARG A 41 7.82 -2.55 10.91
C ARG A 41 6.69 -3.21 11.70
N ALA A 42 5.72 -3.84 11.03
CA ALA A 42 4.65 -4.57 11.68
C ALA A 42 5.21 -5.78 12.44
N GLY A 43 6.17 -6.51 11.86
CA GLY A 43 6.87 -7.61 12.51
C GLY A 43 7.62 -7.19 13.77
N GLU A 44 8.38 -6.09 13.71
CA GLU A 44 9.07 -5.51 14.88
C GLU A 44 8.12 -5.14 16.02
N LEU A 45 6.90 -4.70 15.68
CA LEU A 45 5.90 -4.26 16.64
C LEU A 45 4.95 -5.39 17.09
N GLY A 46 5.01 -6.57 16.47
CA GLY A 46 3.98 -7.61 16.62
C GLY A 46 2.57 -7.11 16.24
N ALA A 47 2.49 -6.20 15.29
CA ALA A 47 1.26 -5.49 14.95
C ALA A 47 0.49 -6.18 13.82
N SER A 48 -0.84 -6.13 13.89
CA SER A 48 -1.69 -6.43 12.73
C SER A 48 -1.72 -5.25 11.76
N VAL A 49 -1.87 -5.55 10.46
CA VAL A 49 -2.02 -4.54 9.41
C VAL A 49 -3.45 -4.50 8.92
N HIS A 50 -4.06 -3.32 8.92
CA HIS A 50 -5.43 -3.08 8.44
C HIS A 50 -5.37 -2.05 7.31
N MET A 51 -6.06 -2.32 6.20
CA MET A 51 -6.04 -1.43 5.03
C MET A 51 -7.34 -1.49 4.22
N PRO A 52 -7.73 -0.40 3.54
CA PRO A 52 -8.78 -0.46 2.52
C PRO A 52 -8.25 -1.15 1.24
N ARG A 53 -9.11 -1.30 0.22
CA ARG A 53 -8.67 -1.69 -1.14
C ARG A 53 -7.88 -0.55 -1.81
N ILE A 54 -6.60 -0.43 -1.44
CA ILE A 54 -5.69 0.62 -1.91
C ILE A 54 -5.45 0.54 -3.42
N GLY A 55 -5.15 1.67 -4.06
CA GLY A 55 -4.75 1.74 -5.48
C GLY A 55 -5.87 1.48 -6.50
N CYS A 56 -7.08 1.10 -6.08
CA CYS A 56 -8.14 0.58 -6.97
C CYS A 56 -9.26 1.57 -7.33
N GLY A 57 -9.11 2.85 -7.02
CA GLY A 57 -10.09 3.92 -7.30
C GLY A 57 -9.59 4.91 -8.35
N LEU A 58 -9.59 6.20 -8.00
CA LEU A 58 -9.12 7.29 -8.87
C LEU A 58 -7.66 7.16 -9.34
N ALA A 59 -6.87 6.31 -8.67
CA ALA A 59 -5.51 5.97 -9.08
C ALA A 59 -5.45 5.00 -10.28
N GLY A 60 -6.59 4.42 -10.69
CA GLY A 60 -6.72 3.61 -11.90
C GLY A 60 -6.08 2.21 -11.84
N GLY A 61 -5.76 1.70 -10.64
CA GLY A 61 -5.29 0.33 -10.47
C GLY A 61 -6.42 -0.69 -10.35
N THR A 62 -6.07 -1.97 -10.37
CA THR A 62 -7.02 -3.07 -10.17
C THR A 62 -6.64 -3.90 -8.96
N TRP A 63 -7.65 -4.40 -8.25
CA TRP A 63 -7.41 -5.23 -7.06
C TRP A 63 -6.67 -6.52 -7.41
N SER A 64 -6.95 -7.10 -8.59
CA SER A 64 -6.25 -8.26 -9.12
C SER A 64 -4.73 -8.10 -9.25
N ARG A 65 -4.21 -6.86 -9.28
CA ARG A 65 -2.77 -6.59 -9.27
C ARG A 65 -2.23 -6.20 -7.89
N VAL A 66 -3.05 -5.58 -7.05
CA VAL A 66 -2.66 -5.16 -5.68
C VAL A 66 -2.69 -6.34 -4.71
N GLU A 67 -3.69 -7.21 -4.81
CA GLU A 67 -3.91 -8.33 -3.91
C GLU A 67 -2.71 -9.29 -3.85
N PRO A 68 -2.11 -9.74 -4.98
CA PRO A 68 -0.92 -10.59 -4.93
C PRO A 68 0.28 -9.91 -4.24
N ILE A 69 0.42 -8.60 -4.38
CA ILE A 69 1.49 -7.83 -3.73
C ILE A 69 1.25 -7.80 -2.21
N VAL A 70 0.01 -7.55 -1.78
CA VAL A 70 -0.37 -7.56 -0.36
C VAL A 70 -0.12 -8.95 0.24
N GLN A 71 -0.58 -10.00 -0.41
CA GLN A 71 -0.37 -11.38 0.03
C GLN A 71 1.13 -11.71 0.13
N GLY A 72 1.90 -11.42 -0.92
CA GLY A 72 3.33 -11.70 -0.95
C GLY A 72 4.18 -10.91 0.06
N ARG A 73 3.66 -9.82 0.63
CA ARG A 73 4.38 -8.99 1.62
C ARG A 73 3.90 -9.17 3.05
N LEU A 74 2.63 -9.52 3.27
CA LEU A 74 1.99 -9.47 4.58
C LEU A 74 1.33 -10.78 5.03
N ALA A 75 1.06 -11.72 4.12
CA ALA A 75 0.52 -13.02 4.51
C ALA A 75 1.67 -13.99 4.81
N GLY A 76 2.06 -14.04 6.09
CA GLY A 76 3.06 -14.94 6.66
C GLY A 76 2.68 -15.32 8.08
#